data_AF-A0A1X7I0G0-F1
#
_entry.id   AF-A0A1X7I0G0-F1
#
_cell.length_a   1.000
_cell.length_b   1.000
_cell.length_c   1.000
_cell.angle_alpha   90.00
_cell.angle_beta   90.00
_cell.angle_gamma   90.00
#
_symmetry.space_group_name_H-M   'P 1'
#
loop_
_entity.id
_entity.type
_entity.pdbx_description
1 polymer ?
#
loop_
_entity_poly.entity_id
_entity_poly.type
_entity_poly.pdbx_seq_one_letter_code
_entity_poly.pdbx_strand_id
1 'polypeptide(L)'
;MANRLVILSDMWGSKKGLWITSYLGYLQQYYDITFYDCQQLANISLEVNSPENIHREFIDGGVETAVAHLLKKENEPSHYLTFGIGGSIAWKAALNGLPLKSLYSISSNRLRLESERPVGSIQLLYGQNDEFRPSNTWSDQIGVDVEIVKGFGHELYTDEKIISKVCLDLLVKVMQKQHVA
;
A
#
# COMPACT_ATOMS: atom_id res chain seq x y z
N MET A 1 6.99 18.13 -14.24
CA MET A 1 7.32 17.68 -12.87
C MET A 1 7.16 16.17 -12.83
N ALA A 2 8.12 15.43 -12.26
CA ALA A 2 8.01 13.98 -12.11
C ALA A 2 6.82 13.64 -11.20
N ASN A 3 6.13 12.53 -11.45
CA ASN A 3 5.05 12.10 -10.58
C ASN A 3 5.67 11.55 -9.29
N ARG A 4 5.31 12.12 -8.13
CA ARG A 4 5.76 11.62 -6.83
C ARG A 4 4.99 10.35 -6.46
N LEU A 5 5.71 9.28 -6.14
CA LEU A 5 5.18 8.01 -5.69
C LEU A 5 5.77 7.66 -4.32
N VAL A 6 4.91 7.55 -3.32
CA VAL A 6 5.26 7.06 -2.00
C VAL A 6 4.93 5.58 -1.93
N ILE A 7 5.89 4.76 -1.52
CA ILE A 7 5.72 3.32 -1.40
C ILE A 7 5.80 2.92 0.06
N LEU A 8 4.78 2.23 0.58
CA LEU A 8 4.78 1.65 1.93
C LEU A 8 4.87 0.14 1.87
N SER A 9 5.89 -0.42 2.54
CA SER A 9 6.12 -1.86 2.60
C SER A 9 4.98 -2.62 3.29
N ASP A 10 5.05 -3.94 3.23
CA ASP A 10 4.28 -4.80 4.14
C ASP A 10 4.85 -4.80 5.56
N MET A 11 4.37 -5.70 6.40
CA MET A 11 4.80 -5.83 7.80
C MET A 11 6.27 -6.24 7.95
N TRP A 12 6.89 -6.81 6.92
CA TRP A 12 8.28 -7.25 6.99
C TRP A 12 9.29 -6.13 6.74
N GLY A 13 8.84 -4.98 6.26
CA GLY A 13 9.72 -3.86 5.97
C GLY A 13 10.70 -4.18 4.85
N SER A 14 11.90 -3.61 4.91
CA SER A 14 13.01 -3.94 4.01
C SER A 14 13.73 -5.25 4.39
N LYS A 15 13.31 -5.92 5.48
CA LYS A 15 14.05 -7.06 6.07
C LYS A 15 13.78 -8.38 5.34
N LYS A 16 12.68 -8.50 4.59
CA LYS A 16 12.28 -9.76 3.94
C LYS A 16 11.87 -9.56 2.49
N GLY A 17 12.68 -10.12 1.60
CA GLY A 17 12.35 -10.31 0.18
C GLY A 17 12.88 -9.21 -0.74
N LEU A 18 13.37 -9.64 -1.91
CA LEU A 18 13.84 -8.75 -2.98
C LEU A 18 12.69 -8.19 -3.84
N TRP A 19 11.45 -8.65 -3.63
CA TRP A 19 10.30 -8.30 -4.48
C TRP A 19 10.10 -6.78 -4.62
N ILE A 20 10.36 -6.01 -3.56
CA ILE A 20 10.23 -4.54 -3.60
C ILE A 20 11.24 -3.91 -4.55
N THR A 21 12.44 -4.50 -4.69
CA THR A 21 13.47 -4.00 -5.61
C THR A 21 13.02 -4.13 -7.06
N SER A 22 12.21 -5.14 -7.39
CA SER A 22 11.60 -5.26 -8.72
C SER A 22 10.64 -4.11 -9.00
N TYR A 23 9.74 -3.76 -8.05
CA TYR A 23 8.87 -2.59 -8.18
C TYR A 23 9.67 -1.29 -8.38
N LEU A 24 10.69 -1.07 -7.54
CA LEU A 24 11.55 0.11 -7.64
C LEU A 24 12.26 0.15 -9.01
N GLY A 25 12.79 -0.99 -9.46
CA GLY A 25 13.46 -1.12 -10.75
C GLY A 25 12.60 -0.68 -11.93
N TYR A 26 11.33 -1.10 -11.96
CA TYR A 26 10.39 -0.72 -13.02
C TYR A 26 9.93 0.73 -12.92
N LEU A 27 9.74 1.25 -11.72
CA LEU A 27 9.03 2.53 -11.51
C LEU A 27 9.97 3.74 -11.41
N GLN A 28 11.22 3.57 -10.99
CA GLN A 28 12.16 4.66 -10.70
C GLN A 28 12.47 5.58 -11.89
N GLN A 29 12.29 5.11 -13.12
CA GLN A 29 12.51 5.93 -14.32
C GLN A 29 11.32 6.88 -14.62
N TYR A 30 10.16 6.63 -14.02
CA TYR A 30 8.90 7.32 -14.32
C TYR A 30 8.34 8.10 -13.15
N TYR A 31 8.76 7.75 -11.93
CA TYR A 31 8.34 8.34 -10.69
C TYR A 31 9.52 8.86 -9.88
N ASP A 32 9.31 9.97 -9.18
CA ASP A 32 10.13 10.35 -8.03
C ASP A 32 9.66 9.54 -6.82
N ILE A 33 10.43 8.53 -6.43
CA ILE A 33 10.02 7.52 -5.46
C ILE A 33 10.54 7.83 -4.07
N THR A 34 9.64 7.85 -3.09
CA THR A 34 9.98 7.77 -1.66
C THR A 34 9.50 6.44 -1.11
N PHE A 35 10.39 5.66 -0.49
CA PHE A 35 10.04 4.37 0.12
C PHE A 35 10.06 4.46 1.64
N TYR A 36 9.04 3.87 2.27
CA TYR A 36 8.96 3.72 3.71
C TYR A 36 8.83 2.26 4.12
N ASP A 37 9.75 1.85 5.01
CA ASP A 37 9.63 0.64 5.80
C ASP A 37 8.59 0.86 6.91
N CYS A 38 7.52 0.07 6.90
CA CYS A 38 6.43 0.19 7.86
C CYS A 38 6.84 -0.13 9.30
N GLN A 39 7.83 -1.00 9.55
CA GLN A 39 8.35 -1.22 10.89
C GLN A 39 9.09 0.03 11.40
N GLN A 40 9.85 0.70 10.54
CA GLN A 40 10.52 1.94 10.90
C GLN A 40 9.52 3.07 11.16
N LEU A 41 8.50 3.21 10.31
CA LEU A 41 7.41 4.16 10.54
C LEU A 41 6.70 3.86 11.86
N ALA A 42 6.44 2.60 12.19
CA ALA A 42 5.81 2.19 13.44
C ALA A 42 6.74 2.25 14.66
N ASN A 43 8.02 2.56 14.48
CA ASN A 43 9.05 2.51 15.52
C ASN A 43 9.13 1.13 16.22
N ILE A 44 8.97 0.06 15.45
CA ILE A 44 9.02 -1.32 15.95
C ILE A 44 10.47 -1.78 16.07
N SER A 45 10.85 -2.18 17.29
CA SER A 45 12.15 -2.79 17.58
C SER A 45 11.92 -4.10 18.34
N LEU A 46 12.24 -5.21 17.71
CA LEU A 46 12.00 -6.55 18.24
C LEU A 46 13.32 -7.29 18.42
N GLU A 47 13.48 -7.93 19.58
CA GLU A 47 14.58 -8.88 19.82
C GLU A 47 14.40 -10.15 18.96
N VAL A 48 13.15 -10.62 18.82
CA VAL A 48 12.79 -11.81 18.03
C VAL A 48 11.80 -11.42 16.92
N ASN A 49 12.28 -11.52 15.68
CA ASN A 49 11.58 -11.05 14.48
C ASN A 49 10.67 -12.14 13.87
N SER A 50 9.68 -12.61 14.65
CA SER A 50 8.69 -13.60 14.19
C SER A 50 7.44 -12.92 13.60
N PRO A 51 6.69 -13.58 12.68
CA PRO A 51 5.45 -13.02 12.15
C PRO A 51 4.48 -12.58 13.25
N GLU A 52 4.32 -13.39 14.30
CA GLU A 52 3.38 -13.16 15.40
C GLU A 52 3.77 -11.93 16.22
N ASN A 53 5.06 -11.78 16.52
CA ASN A 53 5.56 -10.63 17.27
C ASN A 53 5.40 -9.33 16.47
N ILE A 54 5.80 -9.33 15.20
CA ILE A 54 5.66 -8.16 14.33
C ILE A 54 4.18 -7.77 14.20
N HIS A 55 3.32 -8.76 13.94
CA HIS A 55 1.89 -8.51 13.82
C HIS A 55 1.33 -7.92 15.11
N ARG A 56 1.68 -8.47 16.28
CA ARG A 56 1.25 -7.92 17.58
C ARG A 56 1.66 -6.46 17.75
N GLU A 57 2.92 -6.11 17.49
CA GLU A 57 3.38 -4.71 17.62
C GLU A 57 2.62 -3.75 16.70
N PHE A 58 2.27 -4.16 15.48
CA PHE A 58 1.42 -3.33 14.61
C PHE A 58 0.01 -3.13 15.18
N ILE A 59 -0.58 -4.16 15.77
CA ILE A 59 -1.92 -4.07 16.38
C ILE A 59 -1.91 -3.26 17.68
N ASP A 60 -0.84 -3.37 18.46
CA ASP A 60 -0.68 -2.74 19.77
C ASP A 60 -0.17 -1.28 19.68
N GLY A 61 -0.68 -0.53 18.70
CA GLY A 61 -0.40 0.90 18.50
C GLY A 61 0.66 1.22 17.43
N GLY A 62 1.28 0.21 16.82
CA GLY A 62 2.27 0.41 15.76
C GLY A 62 1.67 1.06 14.50
N VAL A 63 0.43 0.71 14.13
CA VAL A 63 -0.27 1.36 13.00
C VAL A 63 -0.48 2.86 13.26
N GLU A 64 -0.97 3.23 14.44
CA GLU A 64 -1.22 4.61 14.83
C GLU A 64 0.08 5.42 14.85
N THR A 65 1.15 4.82 15.36
CA THR A 65 2.50 5.41 15.35
C THR A 65 2.99 5.65 13.92
N ALA A 66 2.82 4.66 13.03
CA ALA A 66 3.19 4.78 11.63
C ALA A 66 2.39 5.86 10.89
N VAL A 67 1.09 5.96 11.16
CA VAL A 67 0.21 7.03 10.63
C VAL A 67 0.72 8.40 11.06
N ALA A 68 0.99 8.59 12.35
CA ALA A 68 1.49 9.87 12.87
C ALA A 68 2.85 10.25 12.28
N HIS A 69 3.74 9.29 12.08
CA HIS A 69 5.04 9.53 11.43
C HIS A 69 4.91 9.81 9.94
N LEU A 70 4.02 9.12 9.22
CA LEU A 70 3.77 9.36 7.80
C LEU A 70 3.22 10.77 7.58
N LEU A 71 2.22 11.19 8.36
CA LEU A 71 1.63 12.53 8.30
C LEU A 71 2.63 13.65 8.56
N LYS A 72 3.63 13.42 9.42
CA LYS A 72 4.71 14.40 9.65
C LYS A 72 5.69 14.50 8.49
N LYS A 73 5.91 13.39 7.78
CA LYS A 73 6.92 13.29 6.72
C LYS A 73 6.38 13.71 5.35
N GLU A 74 5.13 13.41 5.05
CA GLU A 74 4.52 13.64 3.74
C GLU A 74 3.54 14.81 3.76
N ASN A 75 3.95 15.93 3.17
CA ASN A 75 3.14 17.16 3.07
C ASN A 75 2.78 17.51 1.62
N GLU A 76 3.26 16.73 0.65
CA GLU A 76 3.05 16.96 -0.77
C GLU A 76 2.02 15.99 -1.37
N PRO A 77 1.07 16.45 -2.19
CA PRO A 77 0.14 15.59 -2.91
C PRO A 77 0.85 14.50 -3.73
N SER A 78 0.68 13.24 -3.33
CA SER A 78 1.45 12.11 -3.87
C SER A 78 0.57 10.92 -4.26
N HIS A 79 1.06 10.11 -5.19
CA HIS A 79 0.52 8.77 -5.44
C HIS A 79 1.08 7.80 -4.41
N TYR A 80 0.30 6.81 -4.00
CA TYR A 80 0.70 5.82 -3.00
C TYR A 80 0.54 4.41 -3.55
N LEU A 81 1.60 3.61 -3.46
CA LEU A 81 1.60 2.18 -3.72
C LEU A 81 1.89 1.45 -2.40
N THR A 82 0.99 0.59 -1.96
CA THR A 82 1.10 0.00 -0.62
C THR A 82 0.86 -1.49 -0.61
N PHE A 83 1.51 -2.18 0.32
CA PHE A 83 1.48 -3.63 0.46
C PHE A 83 1.09 -4.01 1.89
N GLY A 84 0.22 -4.99 2.07
CA GLY A 84 -0.11 -5.50 3.41
C GLY A 84 -0.50 -4.39 4.38
N ILE A 85 0.15 -4.35 5.55
CA ILE A 85 -0.10 -3.31 6.59
C ILE A 85 0.13 -1.88 6.12
N GLY A 86 0.99 -1.66 5.12
CA GLY A 86 1.21 -0.34 4.52
C GLY A 86 -0.07 0.25 3.93
N GLY A 87 -0.99 -0.61 3.48
CA GLY A 87 -2.32 -0.19 3.01
C GLY A 87 -3.20 0.36 4.12
N SER A 88 -3.24 -0.30 5.28
CA SER A 88 -3.96 0.21 6.46
C SER A 88 -3.39 1.55 6.92
N ILE A 89 -2.06 1.67 6.96
CA ILE A 89 -1.36 2.89 7.38
C ILE A 89 -1.71 4.05 6.43
N ALA A 90 -1.58 3.85 5.12
CA ALA A 90 -1.88 4.91 4.15
C ALA A 90 -3.37 5.28 4.14
N TRP A 91 -4.27 4.30 4.27
CA TRP A 91 -5.71 4.55 4.35
C TRP A 91 -6.06 5.41 5.56
N LYS A 92 -5.60 5.04 6.75
CA LYS A 92 -5.82 5.81 7.98
C LYS A 92 -5.17 7.18 7.91
N ALA A 93 -3.94 7.28 7.41
CA ALA A 93 -3.31 8.58 7.22
C ALA A 93 -4.11 9.48 6.26
N ALA A 94 -4.64 8.93 5.17
CA ALA A 94 -5.50 9.68 4.24
C ALA A 94 -6.80 10.16 4.88
N LEU A 95 -7.44 9.35 5.73
CA LEU A 95 -8.58 9.80 6.55
C LEU A 95 -8.19 10.93 7.52
N ASN A 96 -6.92 10.97 7.94
CA ASN A 96 -6.36 11.99 8.84
C ASN A 96 -5.68 13.17 8.11
N GLY A 97 -5.97 13.37 6.82
CA GLY A 97 -5.52 14.55 6.08
C GLY A 97 -4.21 14.39 5.30
N LEU A 98 -3.70 13.17 5.12
CA LEU A 98 -2.57 12.93 4.21
C LEU A 98 -2.94 13.41 2.79
N PRO A 99 -2.09 14.21 2.11
CA PRO A 99 -2.38 14.72 0.78
C PRO A 99 -2.27 13.60 -0.27
N LEU A 100 -3.39 12.91 -0.49
CA LEU A 100 -3.51 11.73 -1.36
C LEU A 100 -3.97 12.12 -2.77
N LYS A 101 -3.18 11.81 -3.80
CA LYS A 101 -3.64 11.84 -5.21
C LYS A 101 -4.33 10.55 -5.61
N SER A 102 -3.69 9.42 -5.33
CA SER A 102 -4.29 8.10 -5.49
C SER A 102 -3.65 7.08 -4.56
N LEU A 103 -4.41 6.05 -4.21
CA LEU A 103 -3.95 4.89 -3.46
C LEU A 103 -4.13 3.63 -4.31
N TYR A 104 -3.03 2.92 -4.60
CA TYR A 104 -3.05 1.56 -5.12
C TYR A 104 -2.58 0.65 -4.00
N SER A 105 -3.51 -0.09 -3.40
CA SER A 105 -3.23 -0.93 -2.25
C SER A 105 -3.39 -2.41 -2.59
N ILE A 106 -2.35 -3.19 -2.29
CA ILE A 106 -2.26 -4.60 -2.65
C ILE A 106 -2.26 -5.45 -1.38
N SER A 107 -3.23 -6.34 -1.28
CA SER A 107 -3.42 -7.23 -0.14
C SER A 107 -3.36 -6.52 1.20
N SER A 108 -3.99 -5.35 1.31
CA SER A 108 -4.01 -4.65 2.58
C SER A 108 -4.79 -5.45 3.61
N ASN A 109 -4.16 -5.70 4.75
CA ASN A 109 -4.92 -6.22 5.87
C ASN A 109 -5.83 -5.11 6.43
N ARG A 110 -6.81 -5.53 7.24
CA ARG A 110 -7.68 -4.68 8.07
C ARG A 110 -8.56 -3.64 7.38
N LEU A 111 -8.42 -3.35 6.08
CA LEU A 111 -9.32 -2.40 5.40
C LEU A 111 -10.78 -2.81 5.53
N ARG A 112 -11.08 -4.12 5.49
CA ARG A 112 -12.42 -4.68 5.74
C ARG A 112 -13.06 -4.30 7.09
N LEU A 113 -12.31 -3.69 8.00
CA LEU A 113 -12.77 -3.21 9.30
C LEU A 113 -13.05 -1.69 9.32
N GLU A 114 -12.65 -0.96 8.28
CA GLU A 114 -12.89 0.47 8.16
C GLU A 114 -14.32 0.73 7.69
N SER A 115 -14.92 1.83 8.16
CA SER A 115 -16.26 2.29 7.78
C SER A 115 -16.25 3.54 6.89
N GLU A 116 -15.07 4.11 6.64
CA GLU A 116 -14.90 5.38 5.93
C GLU A 116 -13.91 5.25 4.78
N ARG A 117 -14.17 5.99 3.70
CA ARG A 117 -13.34 6.05 2.50
C ARG A 117 -12.55 7.36 2.45
N PRO A 118 -11.22 7.35 2.27
CA PRO A 118 -10.47 8.57 2.05
C PRO A 118 -10.79 9.21 0.69
N VAL A 119 -10.65 10.53 0.62
CA VAL A 119 -10.86 11.28 -0.62
C VAL A 119 -9.71 10.98 -1.59
N GLY A 120 -10.04 10.50 -2.79
CA GLY A 120 -9.06 10.23 -3.84
C GLY A 120 -9.43 9.05 -4.73
N SER A 121 -8.59 8.82 -5.76
CA SER A 121 -8.68 7.62 -6.61
C SER A 121 -8.08 6.44 -5.85
N ILE A 122 -8.88 5.40 -5.62
CA ILE A 122 -8.48 4.22 -4.84
C ILE A 122 -8.64 3.00 -5.73
N GLN A 123 -7.58 2.21 -5.84
CA GLN A 123 -7.57 0.89 -6.44
C GLN A 123 -7.13 -0.12 -5.38
N LEU A 124 -7.94 -1.14 -5.17
CA LEU A 124 -7.57 -2.27 -4.32
C LEU A 124 -7.29 -3.50 -5.20
N LEU A 125 -6.28 -4.29 -4.83
CA LEU A 125 -5.93 -5.54 -5.50
C LEU A 125 -5.74 -6.63 -4.44
N TYR A 126 -6.43 -7.76 -4.59
CA TYR A 126 -6.32 -8.89 -3.68
C TYR A 126 -6.22 -10.22 -4.42
N GLY A 127 -5.52 -11.18 -3.82
CA GLY A 127 -5.62 -12.57 -4.21
C GLY A 127 -7.02 -13.13 -3.92
N GLN A 128 -7.52 -14.02 -4.77
CA GLN A 128 -8.80 -14.70 -4.57
C GLN A 128 -8.85 -15.48 -3.24
N ASN A 129 -7.70 -16.04 -2.84
CA ASN A 129 -7.53 -16.86 -1.63
C ASN A 129 -6.93 -16.06 -0.47
N ASP A 130 -6.88 -14.72 -0.57
CA ASP A 130 -6.44 -13.87 0.52
C ASP A 130 -7.52 -13.82 1.62
N GLU A 131 -7.17 -14.30 2.82
CA GLU A 131 -8.07 -14.35 3.98
C GLU A 131 -8.45 -12.96 4.51
N PHE A 132 -7.66 -11.94 4.18
CA PHE A 132 -7.87 -10.57 4.65
C PHE A 132 -8.67 -9.71 3.68
N ARG A 133 -8.97 -10.23 2.49
CA ARG A 133 -9.72 -9.55 1.45
C ARG A 133 -11.09 -9.08 1.97
N PRO A 134 -11.52 -7.85 1.67
CA PRO A 134 -12.87 -7.39 1.98
C PRO A 134 -13.96 -8.15 1.21
N SER A 135 -15.16 -8.22 1.78
CA SER A 135 -16.32 -8.76 1.06
C SER A 135 -16.81 -7.77 -0.01
N ASN A 136 -17.56 -8.26 -1.00
CA ASN A 136 -18.22 -7.38 -1.97
C ASN A 136 -19.16 -6.38 -1.29
N THR A 137 -19.86 -6.81 -0.24
CA THR A 137 -20.72 -5.92 0.55
C THR A 137 -19.93 -4.76 1.16
N TRP A 138 -18.74 -5.02 1.68
CA TRP A 138 -17.87 -3.97 2.20
C TRP A 138 -17.42 -3.02 1.09
N SER A 139 -17.01 -3.54 -0.07
CA SER A 139 -16.55 -2.68 -1.18
C SER A 139 -17.66 -1.82 -1.75
N ASP A 140 -18.89 -2.34 -1.81
CA ASP A 140 -20.07 -1.59 -2.24
C ASP A 140 -20.43 -0.48 -1.24
N GLN A 141 -20.35 -0.77 0.06
CA GLN A 141 -20.63 0.20 1.13
C GLN A 141 -19.60 1.33 1.18
N ILE A 142 -18.31 1.00 1.08
CA ILE A 142 -17.22 1.97 1.08
C ILE A 142 -17.10 2.68 -0.27
N GLY A 143 -17.64 2.07 -1.33
CA GLY A 143 -17.60 2.58 -2.70
C GLY A 143 -16.20 2.55 -3.28
N VAL A 144 -15.50 1.41 -3.21
CA VAL A 144 -14.16 1.24 -3.80
C VAL A 144 -14.10 0.03 -4.71
N ASP A 145 -13.34 0.18 -5.80
CA ASP A 145 -13.10 -0.92 -6.75
C ASP A 145 -12.06 -1.88 -6.19
N VAL A 146 -12.42 -3.17 -6.18
CA VAL A 146 -11.56 -4.26 -5.73
C VAL A 146 -11.30 -5.22 -6.89
N GLU A 147 -10.06 -5.28 -7.35
CA GLU A 147 -9.62 -6.25 -8.34
C GLU A 147 -9.20 -7.55 -7.66
N ILE A 148 -9.72 -8.68 -8.14
CA ILE A 148 -9.45 -10.01 -7.61
C ILE A 148 -8.63 -10.85 -8.58
N VAL A 149 -7.46 -11.29 -8.15
CA VAL A 149 -6.58 -12.16 -8.94
C VAL A 149 -6.77 -13.63 -8.55
N LYS A 150 -7.25 -14.43 -9.52
CA LYS A 150 -7.54 -15.86 -9.31
C LYS A 150 -6.28 -16.67 -8.98
N GLY A 151 -6.41 -17.62 -8.05
CA GLY A 151 -5.34 -18.55 -7.68
C GLY A 151 -4.25 -17.97 -6.78
N PHE A 152 -4.32 -16.68 -6.41
CA PHE A 152 -3.34 -16.03 -5.54
C PHE A 152 -3.85 -15.86 -4.11
N GLY A 153 -2.92 -15.92 -3.14
CA GLY A 153 -3.15 -15.64 -1.73
C GLY A 153 -2.68 -14.23 -1.33
N HIS A 154 -2.39 -14.04 -0.05
CA HIS A 154 -2.03 -12.73 0.53
C HIS A 154 -0.72 -12.14 -0.01
N GLU A 155 0.30 -12.97 -0.21
CA GLU A 155 1.62 -12.52 -0.67
C GLU A 155 1.69 -12.37 -2.21
N LEU A 156 0.57 -12.21 -2.92
CA LEU A 156 0.56 -12.13 -4.39
C LEU A 156 1.50 -11.05 -4.96
N TYR A 157 1.74 -9.98 -4.21
CA TYR A 157 2.61 -8.88 -4.58
C TYR A 157 4.09 -9.30 -4.71
N THR A 158 4.47 -10.51 -4.29
CA THR A 158 5.82 -11.02 -4.51
C THR A 158 5.98 -11.76 -5.83
N ASP A 159 4.89 -12.07 -6.53
CA ASP A 159 4.92 -12.79 -7.81
C ASP A 159 5.21 -11.85 -8.99
N GLU A 160 6.15 -12.24 -9.86
CA GLU A 160 6.65 -11.40 -10.95
C GLU A 160 5.56 -10.97 -11.94
N LYS A 161 4.53 -11.80 -12.16
CA LYS A 161 3.38 -11.43 -13.02
C LYS A 161 2.57 -10.31 -12.40
N ILE A 162 2.39 -10.34 -11.08
CA ILE A 162 1.66 -9.31 -10.34
C ILE A 162 2.48 -8.03 -10.27
N ILE A 163 3.79 -8.14 -10.02
CA ILE A 163 4.72 -7.00 -10.04
C ILE A 163 4.63 -6.29 -11.39
N SER A 164 4.76 -7.03 -12.49
CA SER A 164 4.72 -6.49 -13.85
C SER A 164 3.37 -5.82 -14.15
N LYS A 165 2.25 -6.46 -13.79
CA LYS A 165 0.90 -5.94 -13.99
C LYS A 165 0.67 -4.64 -13.23
N VAL A 166 1.00 -4.60 -11.93
CA VAL A 166 0.84 -3.39 -11.10
C VAL A 166 1.70 -2.25 -11.63
N CYS A 167 2.97 -2.54 -12.00
CA CYS A 167 3.84 -1.52 -12.56
C CYS A 167 3.26 -0.98 -13.87
N LEU A 168 2.79 -1.84 -14.77
CA LEU A 168 2.16 -1.43 -16.01
C LEU A 168 0.92 -0.56 -15.77
N ASP A 169 0.04 -0.93 -14.84
CA ASP A 169 -1.13 -0.11 -14.49
C ASP A 169 -0.74 1.31 -14.04
N LEU A 170 0.30 1.40 -13.20
CA LEU A 170 0.83 2.68 -12.72
C LEU A 170 1.46 3.50 -13.85
N LEU A 171 2.16 2.86 -14.78
CA LEU A 171 2.77 3.54 -15.93
C LEU A 171 1.71 4.05 -16.92
N VAL A 172 0.69 3.23 -17.22
CA VAL A 172 -0.43 3.63 -18.09
C VAL A 172 -1.12 4.88 -17.55
N LYS A 173 -1.36 4.94 -16.23
CA LYS A 173 -1.95 6.13 -15.58
C LYS A 173 -1.10 7.39 -15.74
N VAL A 174 0.24 7.26 -15.75
CA VAL A 174 1.15 8.40 -15.96
C VAL A 174 1.18 8.83 -17.43
N MET A 175 1.28 7.87 -18.35
CA MET A 175 1.39 8.14 -19.78
C MET A 175 0.10 8.73 -20.36
N GLN A 176 -1.07 8.28 -19.90
CA GLN A 176 -2.35 8.83 -20.31
C GLN A 176 -2.51 10.29 -19.85
N LYS A 177 -2.00 10.66 -18.68
CA LYS A 177 -2.00 12.07 -18.23
C LYS A 177 -1.08 12.97 -19.04
N GLN A 178 0.01 12.44 -19.59
CA GLN A 178 0.94 13.21 -20.42
C GLN A 178 0.40 13.50 -21.83
N HIS A 179 -0.53 12.69 -22.35
CA HIS A 179 -1.13 12.88 -23.68
C HIS A 179 -2.38 13.77 -23.68
N VAL A 180 -2.91 14.14 -22.51
CA VAL A 180 -4.12 14.97 -22.36
C VAL A 180 -3.76 16.38 -21.84
N ALA A 181 -2.46 16.72 -21.79
CA ALA A 181 -1.95 18.01 -21.34
C ALA A 181 -1.47 18.88 -22.51
#